data_AF-A0A933VGR6-F1
#
_entry.id   AF-A0A933VGR6-F1
#
_cell.length_a   1.000
_cell.length_b   1.000
_cell.length_c   1.000
_cell.angle_alpha   90.00
_cell.angle_beta   90.00
_cell.angle_gamma   90.00
#
_symmetry.space_group_name_H-M   'P 1'
#
loop_
_entity.id
_entity.type
_entity.pdbx_description
1 polymer ?
#
loop_
_entity_poly.entity_id
_entity_poly.type
_entity_poly.pdbx_seq_one_letter_code
_entity_poly.pdbx_strand_id
1 'polypeptide(L)'
;MPFGIRPEHLIVIAIVALIIFGPSRLPEIGRSLGKTLREFQSATKEATQGFTTEISKNEPPAPAPTTPVVETKPACKNCGKPIAVGAKFCQECGAAQ
;
A
#
# COMPACT_ATOMS: atom_id res chain seq x y z
N MET A 1 24.02 -16.30 -6.43
CA MET A 1 24.01 -15.42 -7.62
C MET A 1 24.61 -14.08 -7.21
N PRO A 2 25.92 -13.88 -7.42
CA PRO A 2 26.75 -12.94 -6.64
C PRO A 2 26.71 -11.47 -7.09
N PHE A 3 25.56 -10.96 -7.55
CA PHE A 3 25.42 -9.55 -7.94
C PHE A 3 24.02 -9.01 -7.63
N GLY A 4 23.54 -9.23 -6.40
CA GLY A 4 22.42 -8.44 -5.89
C GLY A 4 22.84 -6.97 -5.91
N ILE A 5 22.11 -6.14 -6.66
CA ILE A 5 22.33 -4.70 -6.78
C ILE A 5 22.48 -4.13 -5.38
N ARG A 6 23.73 -3.86 -4.98
CA ARG A 6 23.97 -3.31 -3.66
C ARG A 6 23.59 -1.83 -3.70
N PRO A 7 22.97 -1.29 -2.64
CA PRO A 7 22.53 0.10 -2.58
C PRO A 7 23.68 1.08 -2.88
N GLU A 8 24.93 0.71 -2.57
CA GLU A 8 26.11 1.52 -2.92
C GLU A 8 26.24 1.81 -4.42
N HIS A 9 25.97 0.83 -5.29
CA HIS A 9 26.08 1.01 -6.74
C HIS A 9 24.98 1.96 -7.26
N LEU A 10 23.75 1.83 -6.73
CA LEU A 10 22.65 2.74 -7.10
C LEU A 10 22.92 4.17 -6.67
N ILE A 11 23.53 4.37 -5.50
CA ILE A 11 23.91 5.69 -5.00
C ILE A 11 24.93 6.36 -5.93
N VAL A 12 25.97 5.64 -6.37
CA VAL A 12 26.98 6.19 -7.29
C VAL A 12 26.35 6.60 -8.62
N ILE A 13 25.50 5.75 -9.20
CA ILE A 13 24.80 6.07 -10.46
C ILE A 13 23.86 7.26 -10.28
N ALA A 14 23.14 7.33 -9.15
CA ALA A 14 22.26 8.46 -8.83
C ALA A 14 23.04 9.77 -8.72
N ILE A 15 24.23 9.79 -8.11
CA ILE A 15 25.08 10.99 -8.01
C ILE A 15 25.53 11.44 -9.40
N VAL A 16 26.01 10.52 -10.25
CA VAL A 16 26.44 10.86 -11.61
C VAL A 16 25.26 11.41 -12.43
N ALA A 17 24.10 10.75 -12.34
CA ALA A 17 22.87 11.23 -12.98
C ALA A 17 22.45 12.61 -12.46
N LEU A 18 22.57 12.85 -11.15
CA LEU A 18 22.28 14.14 -10.52
C LEU A 18 23.23 15.25 -10.96
N ILE A 19 24.48 14.95 -11.30
CA ILE A 19 25.41 15.94 -11.84
C ILE A 19 25.02 16.31 -13.28
N ILE A 20 24.67 15.32 -14.09
CA ILE A 20 24.29 15.53 -15.52
C ILE A 20 22.92 16.20 -15.63
N PHE A 21 21.92 15.67 -14.93
CA PHE A 21 20.55 16.16 -14.98
C PHE A 21 20.28 17.31 -14.00
N GLY A 22 21.01 17.39 -12.88
CA GLY A 22 20.77 18.36 -11.81
C GLY A 22 19.74 17.87 -10.76
N PRO A 23 19.95 18.15 -9.46
CA PRO A 23 19.02 17.74 -8.40
C PRO A 23 17.64 18.39 -8.47
N SER A 24 17.52 19.54 -9.14
CA SER A 24 16.24 20.20 -9.35
C SER A 24 15.43 19.58 -10.50
N ARG A 25 16.04 18.84 -11.43
CA ARG A 25 15.31 18.23 -12.57
C ARG A 25 14.62 16.92 -12.19
N LEU A 26 15.20 16.11 -11.30
CA LEU A 26 14.55 14.89 -10.80
C LEU A 26 13.15 15.12 -10.20
N PRO A 27 12.94 16.07 -9.26
CA PRO A 27 11.61 16.32 -8.69
C PRO A 27 10.65 16.94 -9.72
N GLU A 28 11.15 17.70 -10.68
CA GLU A 28 10.33 18.28 -11.76
C GLU A 28 9.76 17.18 -12.68
N ILE A 29 10.61 16.24 -13.09
CA ILE A 29 10.22 15.07 -13.89
C ILE A 29 9.29 14.17 -13.05
N GLY A 30 9.60 13.95 -11.78
CA GLY A 30 8.74 13.17 -10.87
C GLY A 30 7.36 13.79 -10.68
N ARG A 31 7.24 15.12 -10.61
CA ARG A 31 5.95 15.82 -10.52
C ARG A 31 5.13 15.70 -11.80
N SER A 32 5.76 15.82 -12.97
CA SER A 32 5.07 15.68 -14.26
C SER A 32 4.62 14.24 -14.51
N LEU A 33 5.50 13.26 -14.30
CA LEU A 33 5.18 11.83 -14.37
C LEU A 33 4.17 11.41 -13.30
N GLY A 34 4.23 12.00 -12.10
CA GLY A 34 3.30 11.70 -11.02
C GLY A 34 1.87 12.13 -11.36
N LYS A 35 1.71 13.29 -12.00
CA LYS A 35 0.40 13.77 -12.50
C LYS A 35 -0.15 12.82 -13.56
N THR A 36 0.66 12.44 -14.54
CA THR A 36 0.22 11.50 -15.58
C THR A 36 -0.14 10.15 -14.97
N LEU A 37 0.71 9.58 -14.12
CA LEU A 37 0.46 8.30 -13.46
C LEU A 37 -0.79 8.32 -12.59
N ARG A 38 -1.12 9.45 -11.97
CA ARG A 38 -2.35 9.64 -11.19
C ARG A 38 -3.59 9.59 -12.06
N GLU A 39 -3.59 10.29 -13.20
CA GLU A 39 -4.66 10.24 -14.20
C GLU A 39 -4.78 8.84 -14.81
N PHE A 40 -3.66 8.20 -15.16
CA PHE A 40 -3.63 6.82 -15.63
C PHE A 40 -4.20 5.84 -14.60
N GLN A 41 -3.84 6.01 -13.31
CA GLN A 41 -4.35 5.17 -12.23
C GLN A 41 -5.87 5.35 -12.06
N SER A 42 -6.37 6.58 -12.10
CA SER A 42 -7.81 6.88 -12.02
C SER A 42 -8.57 6.25 -13.20
N ALA A 43 -8.11 6.47 -14.42
CA ALA A 43 -8.71 5.88 -15.62
C ALA A 43 -8.67 4.34 -15.60
N THR A 44 -7.54 3.76 -15.15
CA THR A 44 -7.41 2.30 -15.00
C THR A 44 -8.34 1.75 -13.93
N LYS A 45 -8.54 2.48 -12.83
CA LYS A 45 -9.44 2.07 -11.74
C LYS A 45 -10.89 2.09 -12.20
N GLU A 46 -11.30 3.13 -12.93
CA GLU A 46 -12.63 3.23 -13.52
C GLU A 46 -12.86 2.13 -14.56
N ALA A 47 -11.88 1.87 -15.43
CA ALA A 47 -11.94 0.78 -16.41
C ALA A 47 -12.02 -0.60 -15.74
N THR A 48 -11.23 -0.83 -14.68
CA THR A 48 -11.25 -2.09 -13.92
C THR A 48 -12.57 -2.25 -13.19
N GLN A 49 -13.13 -1.19 -12.62
CA GLN A 49 -14.42 -1.22 -11.93
C GLN A 49 -15.57 -1.49 -12.92
N GLY A 50 -15.61 -0.81 -14.07
CA GLY A 50 -16.59 -1.06 -15.13
C GLY A 50 -16.51 -2.50 -15.65
N PHE A 51 -15.30 -3.03 -15.83
CA PHE A 51 -15.08 -4.42 -16.25
C PHE A 51 -15.47 -5.43 -15.16
N THR A 52 -15.13 -5.16 -13.90
CA THR A 52 -15.45 -6.02 -12.76
C THR A 52 -16.96 -6.04 -12.48
N THR A 53 -17.66 -4.92 -12.65
CA THR A 53 -19.11 -4.85 -12.44
C THR A 53 -19.90 -5.67 -13.47
N GLU A 54 -19.45 -5.72 -14.72
CA GLU A 54 -20.06 -6.56 -15.76
C GLU A 54 -19.75 -8.06 -15.57
N ILE A 55 -18.60 -8.40 -14.97
CA ILE A 55 -18.15 -9.78 -14.75
C ILE A 55 -18.60 -10.33 -13.40
N SER A 56 -18.93 -9.47 -12.43
CA SER A 56 -19.27 -9.85 -11.06
C SER A 56 -20.77 -10.08 -10.80
N LYS A 57 -21.64 -10.10 -11.83
CA LYS A 57 -23.07 -10.44 -11.67
C LYS A 57 -23.37 -11.96 -11.69
N ASN A 58 -22.34 -12.81 -11.74
CA ASN A 58 -22.42 -14.25 -11.46
C ASN A 58 -21.22 -14.64 -10.57
N GLU A 59 -21.45 -14.95 -9.30
CA GLU A 59 -20.42 -15.20 -8.25
C GLU A 59 -19.85 -16.65 -8.30
N PRO A 60 -18.78 -17.04 -7.55
CA PRO A 60 -17.41 -16.54 -7.34
C PRO A 60 -16.31 -17.56 -7.80
N PRO A 61 -15.04 -17.16 -8.00
CA PRO A 61 -14.02 -17.55 -7.00
C PRO A 61 -12.89 -16.52 -6.80
N ALA A 62 -12.44 -16.41 -5.54
CA ALA A 62 -11.12 -15.90 -5.18
C ALA A 62 -10.01 -16.76 -5.81
N PRO A 63 -8.88 -16.14 -6.20
CA PRO A 63 -7.71 -16.33 -5.36
C PRO A 63 -6.92 -15.01 -5.19
N ALA A 64 -6.99 -14.43 -3.99
CA ALA A 64 -5.92 -13.59 -3.47
C ALA A 64 -4.96 -14.50 -2.69
N PRO A 65 -3.74 -14.78 -3.19
CA PRO A 65 -2.71 -15.36 -2.34
C PRO A 65 -2.15 -14.27 -1.40
N THR A 66 -2.28 -14.56 -0.10
CA THR A 66 -1.42 -14.12 1.02
C THR A 66 -1.46 -12.65 1.44
N THR A 67 -2.52 -12.28 2.17
CA THR A 67 -2.33 -11.61 3.46
C THR A 67 -2.49 -12.69 4.54
N PRO A 68 -1.48 -12.95 5.39
CA PRO A 68 -1.61 -13.92 6.47
C PRO A 68 -2.63 -13.43 7.51
N VAL A 69 -3.60 -14.32 7.75
CA VAL A 69 -4.20 -14.64 9.04
C VAL A 69 -4.98 -13.52 9.75
N VAL A 70 -6.29 -13.70 9.68
CA VAL A 70 -7.25 -13.34 10.73
C VAL A 70 -6.76 -13.91 12.06
N GLU A 71 -6.46 -13.05 13.04
CA GLU A 71 -6.31 -13.47 14.44
C GLU A 71 -7.33 -12.73 15.33
N THR A 72 -8.46 -13.41 15.49
CA THR A 72 -9.36 -13.51 16.65
C THR A 72 -9.45 -12.34 17.62
N LYS A 73 -10.54 -11.59 17.50
CA LYS A 73 -11.13 -10.63 18.43
C LYS A 73 -11.20 -11.14 19.89
N PRO A 74 -10.48 -10.55 20.86
CA PRO A 74 -10.91 -10.52 22.25
C PRO A 74 -12.06 -9.51 22.39
N ALA A 75 -13.18 -9.93 22.98
CA ALA A 75 -14.28 -9.04 23.31
C ALA A 75 -14.06 -8.42 24.70
N CYS A 76 -14.21 -7.10 24.81
CA CYS A 76 -14.07 -6.37 26.08
C CYS A 76 -15.19 -6.75 27.07
N LYS A 77 -14.87 -7.14 28.31
CA LYS A 77 -15.88 -7.51 29.33
C LYS A 77 -16.72 -6.32 29.84
N ASN A 78 -16.20 -5.09 29.75
CA ASN A 78 -16.91 -3.89 30.23
C ASN A 78 -17.85 -3.28 29.17
N CYS A 79 -17.49 -3.38 27.87
CA CYS A 79 -18.18 -2.66 26.81
C CYS A 79 -18.69 -3.57 25.67
N GLY A 80 -18.31 -4.85 25.64
CA GLY A 80 -18.75 -5.85 24.65
C GLY A 80 -18.25 -5.68 23.21
N LYS A 81 -17.47 -4.62 22.93
CA LYS A 81 -16.93 -4.33 21.59
C LYS A 81 -15.59 -5.05 21.31
N PRO A 82 -15.26 -5.30 20.02
CA PRO A 82 -13.96 -5.85 19.60
C PRO A 82 -12.79 -4.98 20.03
N ILE A 83 -11.74 -5.58 20.59
CA ILE A 83 -10.46 -4.90 20.85
C ILE A 83 -9.36 -5.52 19.99
N ALA A 84 -8.39 -4.70 19.57
CA ALA A 84 -7.18 -5.17 18.92
C ALA A 84 -6.34 -6.04 19.88
N VAL A 85 -5.84 -7.17 19.39
CA VAL A 85 -4.99 -8.09 20.16
C VAL A 85 -3.68 -7.37 20.51
N GLY A 86 -3.44 -7.12 21.81
CA GLY A 86 -2.23 -6.47 22.33
C GLY A 86 -2.44 -5.12 23.03
N ALA A 87 -3.66 -4.56 23.03
CA ALA A 87 -3.94 -3.33 23.75
C ALA A 87 -4.20 -3.57 25.25
N LYS A 88 -3.42 -2.92 26.13
CA LYS A 88 -3.58 -2.92 27.60
C LYS A 88 -4.83 -2.15 28.08
N PHE A 89 -5.43 -1.33 27.21
CA PHE A 89 -6.55 -0.47 27.51
C PHE A 89 -7.55 -0.50 26.35
N CYS A 90 -8.85 -0.51 26.66
CA CYS A 90 -9.88 -0.36 25.63
C CYS A 90 -9.97 1.12 25.22
N GLN A 91 -9.65 1.45 23.97
CA GLN A 91 -9.61 2.84 23.46
C GLN A 91 -10.97 3.56 23.47
N GLU A 92 -12.08 2.82 23.42
CA GLU A 92 -13.43 3.40 23.33
C GLU A 92 -14.06 3.73 24.69
N CYS A 93 -13.64 3.03 25.75
CA CYS A 93 -14.22 3.18 27.09
C CYS A 93 -13.17 3.42 28.19
N GLY A 94 -11.89 3.48 27.83
CA GLY A 94 -10.77 3.79 28.75
C GLY A 94 -10.52 2.73 29.83
N ALA A 95 -11.30 1.65 29.87
CA ALA A 95 -11.16 0.60 30.86
C ALA A 95 -9.83 -0.14 30.67
N ALA A 96 -9.02 -0.15 31.72
CA ALA A 96 -7.91 -1.08 31.87
C ALA A 96 -8.49 -2.48 32.17
N GLN A 97 -7.88 -3.53 31.60
CA GLN A 97 -7.99 -4.87 32.18
C GLN A 97 -6.87 -5.10 33.17
#